data_AF-A0A3B9QI15-F1
#
_entry.id   AF-A0A3B9QI15-F1
#
_cell.length_a   1.000
_cell.length_b   1.000
_cell.length_c   1.000
_cell.angle_alpha   90.00
_cell.angle_beta   90.00
_cell.angle_gamma   90.00
#
_symmetry.space_group_name_H-M   'P 1'
#
loop_
_entity.id
_entity.type
_entity.pdbx_description
1 polymer ?
#
loop_
_entity_poly.entity_id
_entity_poly.type
_entity_poly.pdbx_seq_one_letter_code
_entity_poly.pdbx_strand_id
1 'polypeptide(L)' 'MRALNDAEVATFRSDGVVLLREAVDKALVTEILESVDQLIESPGRFGGSMTPHTASGMFFQDR' A
#
# COMPACT_ATOMS: atom_id res chain seq x y z
N MET A 1 -15.22 -5.21 -3.83
CA MET A 1 -14.85 -5.42 -2.42
C MET A 1 -16.01 -6.10 -1.71
N ARG A 2 -15.77 -7.18 -0.96
CA ARG A 2 -16.82 -7.95 -0.28
C ARG A 2 -17.24 -7.28 1.03
N ALA A 3 -18.52 -7.40 1.39
CA ALA A 3 -18.97 -7.07 2.75
C ALA A 3 -18.35 -8.04 3.79
N LEU A 4 -18.14 -7.53 5.01
CA LEU A 4 -17.73 -8.36 6.15
C LEU A 4 -18.90 -9.25 6.59
N ASN A 5 -18.59 -10.45 7.07
CA ASN A 5 -19.60 -11.29 7.74
C ASN A 5 -19.66 -10.98 9.25
N ASP A 6 -20.69 -11.50 9.91
CA ASP A 6 -20.93 -11.23 11.33
C ASP A 6 -19.78 -11.68 12.24
N ALA A 7 -19.09 -12.78 11.90
CA ALA A 7 -17.96 -13.29 12.67
C ALA A 7 -16.74 -12.35 12.57
N GLU A 8 -16.46 -11.82 11.38
CA GLU A 8 -15.40 -10.84 11.15
C GLU A 8 -15.71 -9.52 11.87
N VAL A 9 -16.97 -9.07 11.83
CA VAL A 9 -17.42 -7.88 12.55
C VAL A 9 -17.30 -8.07 14.06
N ALA A 10 -17.69 -9.23 14.58
CA ALA A 10 -17.57 -9.54 16.00
C ALA A 10 -16.10 -9.56 16.45
N THR A 11 -15.21 -10.19 15.67
CA THR A 11 -13.76 -10.24 15.94
C THR A 11 -13.16 -8.84 15.93
N PHE A 12 -13.49 -8.01 14.94
CA PHE A 12 -13.01 -6.63 14.90
C PHE A 12 -13.49 -5.82 16.11
N ARG A 13 -14.74 -6.02 16.55
CA ARG A 13 -15.30 -5.33 17.72
C ARG A 13 -14.63 -5.73 19.04
N SER A 14 -14.19 -6.99 19.18
CA SER A 14 -13.50 -7.46 20.39
C SER A 14 -12.02 -7.11 20.39
N ASP A 15 -11.36 -7.30 19.24
CA ASP A 15 -9.89 -7.32 19.17
C ASP A 15 -9.32 -6.03 18.55
N GLY A 16 -10.18 -5.19 17.97
CA GLY A 16 -9.79 -3.97 17.25
C GLY A 16 -9.14 -4.23 15.88
N VAL A 17 -8.95 -5.49 15.50
CA VAL A 17 -8.34 -5.92 14.25
C VAL A 17 -8.98 -7.23 13.77
N VAL A 18 -9.06 -7.43 12.46
CA VAL A 18 -9.51 -8.69 11.85
C VAL A 18 -8.68 -9.01 10.61
N LEU A 19 -8.32 -10.28 10.43
CA LEU A 19 -7.61 -10.76 9.24
C LEU A 19 -8.61 -11.18 8.16
N LEU A 20 -8.53 -10.58 6.98
CA LEU A 20 -9.30 -10.97 5.80
C LEU A 20 -8.37 -11.63 4.77
N ARG A 21 -8.48 -12.95 4.61
CA ARG A 21 -7.57 -13.73 3.73
C ARG A 21 -7.80 -13.46 2.24
N GLU A 22 -9.02 -13.14 1.86
CA GLU A 22 -9.44 -12.96 0.45
C GLU A 22 -10.17 -11.62 0.30
N ALA A 23 -9.55 -10.55 0.78
CA ALA A 23 -10.13 -9.21 0.75
C ALA A 23 -10.28 -8.64 -0.67
N VAL A 24 -9.40 -9.08 -1.58
CA VAL A 24 -9.32 -8.66 -2.97
C VAL A 24 -9.13 -9.88 -3.87
N ASP A 25 -9.55 -9.76 -5.13
CA ASP A 25 -9.32 -10.81 -6.11
C ASP A 25 -7.85 -10.89 -6.53
N LYS A 26 -7.46 -12.05 -7.07
CA LYS A 26 -6.07 -12.33 -7.46
C LYS A 26 -5.59 -11.46 -8.63
N ALA A 27 -6.49 -11.06 -9.54
CA ALA A 27 -6.13 -10.24 -10.69
C ALA A 27 -5.72 -8.84 -10.21
N LEU A 28 -6.51 -8.24 -9.33
CA LEU A 28 -6.24 -6.97 -8.68
C LEU A 28 -4.95 -7.00 -7.85
N VAL A 29 -4.64 -8.11 -7.16
CA VAL A 29 -3.34 -8.26 -6.48
C VAL A 29 -2.19 -8.14 -7.47
N THR A 30 -2.32 -8.75 -8.65
CA THR A 30 -1.28 -8.72 -9.69
C THR A 30 -1.12 -7.29 -10.23
N GLU A 31 -2.22 -6.63 -10.56
CA GLU A 31 -2.22 -5.23 -11.02
C GLU A 31 -1.59 -4.27 -10.00
N ILE A 32 -1.87 -4.46 -8.71
CA ILE A 32 -1.28 -3.65 -7.64
C ILE A 32 0.24 -3.87 -7.56
N LEU A 33 0.69 -5.12 -7.61
CA LEU A 33 2.12 -5.43 -7.54
C LEU A 33 2.88 -4.83 -8.73
N GLU A 34 2.35 -4.98 -9.94
CA GLU A 34 2.94 -4.36 -11.14
C GLU A 34 2.99 -2.83 -11.04
N SER A 35 1.93 -2.20 -10.54
CA SER A 35 1.91 -0.76 -10.31
C SER A 35 2.92 -0.31 -9.27
N VAL A 36 3.14 -1.09 -8.21
CA VAL A 36 4.14 -0.80 -7.18
C VAL A 36 5.54 -0.91 -7.75
N ASP A 37 5.83 -1.96 -8.53
CA ASP A 37 7.13 -2.12 -9.18
C ASP A 37 7.44 -0.94 -10.11
N GLN A 38 6.48 -0.50 -10.92
CA GLN A 38 6.64 0.68 -11.77
C GLN A 38 6.88 1.97 -10.97
N LEU A 39 6.21 2.14 -9.82
CA LEU A 39 6.43 3.28 -8.93
C LEU A 39 7.80 3.23 -8.24
N ILE A 40 8.36 2.04 -8.01
CA ILE A 40 9.72 1.89 -7.49
C ILE A 40 10.76 2.23 -8.57
N GLU A 41 10.54 1.78 -9.81
CA GLU A 41 11.46 2.02 -10.93
C GLU A 41 11.43 3.47 -11.41
N SER A 42 10.26 4.09 -11.44
CA SER A 42 10.06 5.48 -11.84
C SER A 42 9.24 6.21 -10.79
N PRO A 43 9.82 6.48 -9.62
CA PRO A 43 9.12 7.21 -8.57
C PRO A 43 8.62 8.53 -9.13
N GLY A 44 7.37 8.85 -8.82
CA GLY A 44 6.78 10.14 -9.17
C GLY A 44 7.60 11.30 -8.56
N ARG A 45 7.17 12.53 -8.84
CA ARG A 45 7.84 13.77 -8.42
C ARG A 45 8.21 13.85 -6.91
N PHE A 46 7.62 13.00 -6.07
CA PHE A 46 7.83 12.88 -4.62
C PHE A 46 8.78 11.76 -4.16
N GLY A 47 9.22 10.85 -5.04
CA GLY A 47 10.20 9.80 -4.71
C GLY A 47 11.57 9.97 -5.38
N GLY A 48 11.77 11.08 -6.10
CA GLY A 48 13.08 11.46 -6.62
C GLY A 48 13.95 12.10 -5.54
N SER A 49 15.16 11.60 -5.34
CA SER A 49 16.19 12.26 -4.53
C SER A 49 16.48 13.64 -5.10
N MET A 50 16.18 14.72 -4.35
CA MET A 50 16.59 16.08 -4.72
C MET A 50 18.08 16.35 -4.46
N THR A 51 18.79 15.39 -3.89
CA THR A 51 20.21 15.46 -3.58
C THR A 51 21.03 14.67 -4.59
N PRO A 52 22.20 15.17 -5.00
CA PRO A 52 23.19 14.38 -5.73
C PRO A 52 23.56 13.11 -4.96
N HIS A 53 23.97 12.04 -5.66
CA HIS A 53 24.31 10.72 -5.10
C HIS A 53 25.36 10.71 -3.96
N THR A 54 25.98 11.85 -3.67
CA THR A 54 27.04 12.03 -2.68
C THR A 54 26.59 12.69 -1.37
N ALA A 55 25.30 13.07 -1.24
CA ALA A 55 24.76 13.74 -0.04
C ALA A 55 23.66 12.92 0.65
N SER A 56 23.45 13.12 1.96
CA SER A 56 22.38 12.42 2.69
C SER A 56 21.01 12.93 2.24
N GLY A 57 20.18 12.04 1.69
CA GLY A 57 18.97 12.37 0.93
C GLY A 57 17.93 13.20 1.67
N MET A 58 17.40 14.23 1.00
CA MET A 58 16.20 14.97 1.42
C MET A 58 15.02 14.55 0.53
N PHE A 59 13.99 13.97 1.14
CA PHE A 59 12.73 13.60 0.47
C PHE A 59 11.64 14.61 0.85
N PHE A 60 10.87 15.09 -0.12
CA PHE A 60 9.77 16.03 0.09
C PHE A 60 8.42 15.36 -0.17
N GLN A 61 7.41 15.68 0.66
CA GLN A 61 6.01 15.34 0.44
C GLN A 61 5.21 16.64 0.53
N ASP A 62 4.61 17.08 -0.57
CA ASP A 62 3.69 18.24 -0.56
C ASP A 62 2.26 17.75 -0.36
N ARG A 63 1.48 18.51 0.42
CA ARG A 63 0.15 18.13 0.94
C ARG A 63 -0.95 18.11 -0.11
#